data_AF-A0A0T9N4D3-F1
#
_entry.id   AF-A0A0T9N4D3-F1
#
_cell.length_a   1.000
_cell.length_b   1.000
_cell.length_c   1.000
_cell.angle_alpha   90.00
_cell.angle_beta   90.00
_cell.angle_gamma   90.00
#
_symmetry.space_group_name_H-M   'P 1'
#
loop_
_entity.id
_entity.type
_entity.pdbx_description
1 polymer ?
#
loop_
_entity_poly.entity_id
_entity_poly.type
_entity_poly.pdbx_seq_one_letter_code
_entity_poly.pdbx_strand_id
1 'polypeptide(L)' 'MQTIKLNNGIDMPLLGFGVFQMTEAAECERILMH' A
#
# COMPACT_ATOMS: atom_id res chain seq x y z
N MET A 1 8.43 6.28 9.82
CA MET A 1 8.22 5.37 8.68
C MET A 1 9.33 4.33 8.72
N GLN A 2 9.02 3.02 8.74
CA GLN A 2 10.06 1.98 8.70
C GLN A 2 10.11 1.35 7.30
N THR A 3 11.31 1.16 6.77
CA THR A 3 11.56 0.66 5.40
C THR A 3 12.62 -0.43 5.42
N ILE A 4 12.59 -1.30 4.41
CA ILE A 4 13.61 -2.32 4.16
C ILE A 4 14.19 -2.14 2.76
N LYS A 5 15.50 -2.34 2.61
CA LYS A 5 16.17 -2.27 1.32
C LYS A 5 16.04 -3.61 0.59
N LEU A 6 15.41 -3.60 -0.57
CA LEU A 6 15.29 -4.75 -1.46
C LEU A 6 16.63 -5.06 -2.15
N ASN A 7 16.74 -6.26 -2.73
CA ASN A 7 17.96 -6.71 -3.42
C ASN A 7 18.36 -5.85 -4.63
N ASN A 8 17.44 -5.07 -5.17
CA ASN A 8 17.65 -4.10 -6.25
C ASN A 8 17.93 -2.68 -5.73
N GLY A 9 18.12 -2.50 -4.42
CA GLY A 9 18.48 -1.22 -3.78
C GLY A 9 17.31 -0.31 -3.43
N ILE A 10 16.08 -0.65 -3.84
CA ILE A 10 14.86 0.13 -3.56
C ILE A 10 14.49 0.00 -2.08
N ASP A 11 14.18 1.13 -1.44
CA ASP A 11 13.65 1.15 -0.07
C ASP A 11 12.13 0.96 -0.09
N MET A 12 11.66 -0.20 0.36
CA MET A 12 10.25 -0.56 0.43
C MET A 12 9.69 -0.31 1.84
N PRO A 13 8.50 0.32 1.98
CA PRO A 13 7.82 0.41 3.27
C PRO A 13 7.51 -0.97 3.86
N LEU A 14 7.75 -1.14 5.16
CA LEU A 14 7.43 -2.38 5.87
C LEU A 14 5.93 -2.56 6.12
N LEU A 15 5.16 -1.48 6.11
CA LEU A 15 3.70 -1.46 6.23
C LEU A 15 3.10 -1.03 4.91
N GLY A 16 2.11 -1.79 4.42
CA GLY A 16 1.35 -1.47 3.22
C GLY A 16 -0.13 -1.78 3.43
N PHE A 17 -0.99 -1.08 2.69
CA PHE A 17 -2.43 -1.29 2.72
C PHE A 17 -2.88 -2.02 1.44
N GLY A 18 -3.49 -3.20 1.60
CA GLY A 18 -3.96 -4.03 0.49
C GLY A 18 -5.45 -3.81 0.22
N VAL A 19 -5.82 -3.63 -1.05
CA VAL A 19 -7.19 -3.34 -1.51
C VAL A 19 -7.79 -4.44 -2.40
N PHE A 20 -7.20 -5.64 -2.39
CA PHE A 20 -7.61 -6.73 -3.29
C PHE A 20 -9.05 -7.18 -3.01
N GLN A 21 -9.83 -7.42 -4.07
CA GLN A 21 -11.25 -7.84 -4.03
C GLN A 21 -12.22 -6.86 -3.36
N MET A 22 -11.84 -5.59 -3.19
CA MET A 22 -12.82 -4.55 -2.89
C MET A 22 -13.85 -4.46 -4.02
N THR A 23 -15.13 -4.55 -3.66
CA THR A 23 -16.23 -4.64 -4.63
C THR A 23 -16.52 -3.29 -5.28
N GLU A 24 -16.35 -2.20 -4.53
CA GLU A 24 -16.67 -0.84 -4.96
C GLU A 24 -15.41 0.01 -5.09
N ALA A 25 -15.16 0.56 -6.28
CA ALA A 25 -14.02 1.43 -6.52
C ALA A 25 -14.04 2.69 -5.65
N ALA A 26 -15.23 3.23 -5.37
CA ALA A 26 -15.40 4.38 -4.50
C ALA A 26 -14.97 4.11 -3.05
N GLU A 27 -15.09 2.86 -2.58
CA GLU A 27 -14.62 2.47 -1.25
C GLU A 27 -13.09 2.39 -1.23
N CYS A 28 -12.45 1.84 -2.28
CA CYS A 28 -11.00 1.86 -2.44
C CYS A 28 -10.44 3.29 -2.37
N GLU A 29 -11.03 4.21 -3.14
CA GLU A 29 -10.58 5.60 -3.20
C GLU A 29 -10.72 6.27 -1.83
N ARG A 30 -11.85 6.08 -1.15
CA ARG A 30 -12.10 6.66 0.16
C ARG A 30 -11.09 6.17 1.21
N ILE A 31 -10.72 4.90 1.20
CA ILE A 31 -9.79 4.33 2.18
C ILE A 31 -8.34 4.76 1.91
N LEU A 32 -7.98 5.02 0.65
CA LEU A 32 -6.62 5.47 0.30
C LEU A 32 -6.43 6.99 0.45
N MET A 33 -7.50 7.77 0.34
CA MET A 33 -7.44 9.24 0.44
C MET A 33 -7.64 9.80 1.85
N HIS A 34 -8.09 8.98 2.80
CA HIS A 34 -8.33 9.36 4.21
C HIS A 34 -7.25 8.82 5.14
#